data_AF-A0A401I3F6-F1
#
_entry.id   AF-A0A401I3F6-F1
#
_cell.length_a   1.000
_cell.length_b   1.000
_cell.length_c   1.000
_cell.angle_alpha   90.00
_cell.angle_beta   90.00
_cell.angle_gamma   90.00
#
_symmetry.space_group_name_H-M   'P 1'
#
loop_
_entity.id
_entity.type
_entity.pdbx_description
1 polymer ?
#
loop_
_entity_poly.entity_id
_entity_poly.type
_entity_poly.pdbx_seq_one_letter_code
_entity_poly.pdbx_strand_id
1 'polypeptide(L)'
;MVKKIVKQSLDAQQLASAMYGKVTSIHPLEVLVDQRFSIPSEFLILPEHLTEYKVELGQQTLLIRKGLEVGDKLILIRSDGGLQYVVVGRLNL
;
A
#
# COMPACT_ATOMS: atom_id res chain seq x y z
N MET A 1 19.99 -30.94 -0.97
CA MET A 1 20.30 -29.82 -0.04
C MET A 1 20.69 -28.53 -0.77
N VAL A 2 21.46 -28.56 -1.87
CA VAL A 2 21.92 -27.36 -2.60
C VAL A 2 20.79 -26.49 -3.18
N LYS A 3 19.73 -27.10 -3.74
CA LYS A 3 18.56 -26.37 -4.28
C LYS A 3 17.83 -25.50 -3.24
N LYS A 4 17.84 -25.92 -1.96
CA LYS A 4 17.15 -25.21 -0.86
C LYS A 4 17.95 -23.97 -0.44
N ILE A 5 19.28 -24.07 -0.44
CA ILE A 5 20.21 -22.97 -0.12
C ILE A 5 20.17 -21.91 -1.22
N VAL A 6 20.13 -22.32 -2.50
CA VAL A 6 20.01 -21.39 -3.64
C VAL A 6 18.69 -20.63 -3.60
N LYS A 7 17.58 -21.31 -3.27
CA LYS A 7 16.27 -20.67 -3.15
C LYS A 7 16.21 -19.69 -1.99
N GLN A 8 16.73 -20.07 -0.81
CA GLN A 8 16.85 -19.16 0.35
C GLN A 8 17.74 -17.94 0.04
N SER A 9 18.78 -18.09 -0.77
CA SER A 9 19.69 -16.99 -1.12
C SER A 9 19.08 -16.06 -2.18
N LEU A 10 18.29 -16.58 -3.12
CA LEU A 10 17.51 -15.79 -4.07
C LEU A 10 16.33 -15.07 -3.39
N ASP A 11 15.61 -15.75 -2.51
CA ASP A 11 14.51 -15.17 -1.72
C ASP A 11 15.03 -14.10 -0.75
N ALA A 12 16.22 -14.28 -0.16
CA ALA A 12 16.87 -13.24 0.67
C ALA A 12 17.47 -12.08 -0.15
N GLN A 13 17.81 -12.30 -1.42
CA GLN A 13 18.24 -11.23 -2.35
C GLN A 13 17.06 -10.43 -2.89
N GLN A 14 15.89 -11.07 -3.07
CA GLN A 14 14.62 -10.39 -3.28
C GLN A 14 14.11 -9.85 -1.94
N LEU A 15 14.83 -8.90 -1.36
CA LEU A 15 14.24 -7.95 -0.41
C LEU A 15 12.98 -7.42 -1.08
N ALA A 16 11.80 -7.86 -0.62
CA ALA A 16 10.46 -7.40 -0.99
C ALA A 16 10.47 -6.35 -2.11
N SER A 17 10.36 -6.77 -3.38
CA SER A 17 10.42 -5.84 -4.52
C SER A 17 9.37 -4.75 -4.30
N ALA A 18 9.82 -3.53 -3.99
CA ALA A 18 8.94 -2.39 -3.80
C ALA A 18 8.16 -2.16 -5.10
N MET A 19 6.85 -2.07 -4.98
CA MET A 19 5.93 -1.84 -6.09
C MET A 19 5.39 -0.42 -5.99
N TYR A 20 5.14 0.20 -7.15
CA TYR A 20 4.57 1.53 -7.21
C TYR A 20 3.12 1.46 -7.68
N GLY A 21 2.22 1.98 -6.86
CA GLY A 21 0.80 2.00 -7.12
C GLY A 21 0.26 3.40 -7.32
N LYS A 22 -0.90 3.50 -7.97
CA LYS A 22 -1.71 4.72 -8.07
C LYS A 22 -3.13 4.42 -7.62
N VAL A 23 -3.69 5.24 -6.73
CA VAL A 23 -5.09 5.11 -6.30
C VAL A 23 -6.01 5.42 -7.48
N THR A 24 -6.89 4.48 -7.84
CA THR A 24 -7.88 4.62 -8.91
C THR A 24 -9.28 4.91 -8.37
N SER A 25 -9.61 4.38 -7.19
CA SER A 25 -10.88 4.60 -6.49
C SER A 25 -10.65 4.63 -4.98
N ILE A 26 -11.50 5.35 -4.23
CA ILE A 26 -11.44 5.46 -2.76
C ILE A 26 -12.60 4.75 -2.04
N HIS A 27 -13.71 4.47 -2.70
CA HIS A 27 -14.88 3.80 -2.10
C HIS A 27 -15.55 2.84 -3.12
N PRO A 28 -15.15 1.55 -3.15
CA PRO A 28 -14.08 0.93 -2.36
C PRO A 28 -12.69 1.35 -2.84
N LEU A 29 -11.69 1.25 -1.95
CA LEU A 29 -10.30 1.59 -2.29
C LEU A 29 -9.76 0.61 -3.34
N GLU A 30 -9.15 1.15 -4.37
CA GLU A 30 -8.47 0.38 -5.41
C GLU A 30 -7.15 1.04 -5.80
N VAL A 31 -6.11 0.24 -5.97
CA VAL A 31 -4.76 0.68 -6.34
C VAL A 31 -4.28 -0.05 -7.57
N LEU A 32 -3.97 0.69 -8.63
CA LEU A 32 -3.36 0.18 -9.85
C LEU A 32 -1.84 0.12 -9.68
N VAL A 33 -1.25 -1.08 -9.81
CA VAL A 33 0.19 -1.30 -9.68
C VAL A 33 0.84 -1.52 -11.04
N ASP A 34 1.97 -0.83 -11.26
CA ASP A 34 2.80 -0.91 -12.48
C ASP A 34 2.03 -0.80 -13.81
N GLN A 35 0.83 -0.19 -13.80
CA GLN A 35 -0.11 -0.15 -14.93
C GLN A 35 -0.50 -1.54 -15.48
N ARG A 36 -0.39 -2.59 -14.67
CA ARG A 36 -0.63 -3.98 -15.10
C ARG A 36 -1.87 -4.58 -14.48
N PHE A 37 -2.08 -4.35 -13.19
CA PHE A 37 -3.19 -4.96 -12.45
C PHE A 37 -3.65 -4.06 -11.30
N SER A 38 -4.93 -4.18 -10.96
CA SER A 38 -5.54 -3.49 -9.83
C SER A 38 -5.60 -4.38 -8.60
N ILE A 39 -5.38 -3.78 -7.44
CA ILE A 39 -5.49 -4.43 -6.14
C ILE A 39 -6.70 -3.82 -5.42
N PRO A 40 -7.77 -4.58 -5.18
CA PRO A 40 -8.91 -4.11 -4.39
C PRO A 40 -8.56 -4.05 -2.89
N SER A 41 -9.35 -3.27 -2.15
CA SER A 41 -9.15 -2.96 -0.73
C SER A 41 -8.96 -4.17 0.17
N GLU A 42 -9.57 -5.31 -0.15
CA GLU A 42 -9.49 -6.55 0.64
C GLU A 42 -8.08 -7.17 0.68
N PHE A 43 -7.24 -6.88 -0.33
CA PHE A 43 -5.86 -7.34 -0.39
C PHE A 43 -4.85 -6.26 0.05
N LEU A 44 -5.32 -5.07 0.42
CA LEU A 44 -4.49 -3.96 0.87
C LEU A 44 -4.44 -3.89 2.39
N ILE A 45 -3.23 -3.88 2.94
CA ILE A 45 -2.99 -3.57 4.34
C ILE A 45 -2.55 -2.11 4.41
N LEU A 46 -3.42 -1.26 4.94
CA LEU A 46 -3.18 0.18 5.09
C LEU A 46 -2.69 0.49 6.51
N PRO A 47 -1.55 1.17 6.65
CA PRO A 47 -1.17 1.77 7.92
C PRO A 47 -2.20 2.82 8.35
N GLU A 48 -2.38 2.99 9.66
CA GLU A 48 -3.22 4.05 10.24
C GLU A 48 -2.86 5.44 9.69
N HIS A 49 -1.57 5.64 9.37
CA HIS A 49 -1.08 6.87 8.77
C HIS A 49 -1.62 7.15 7.34
N LEU A 50 -2.38 6.27 6.72
CA LEU A 50 -3.00 6.56 5.41
C LEU A 50 -4.51 6.75 5.49
N THR A 51 -5.08 6.61 6.69
CA THR A 51 -6.49 6.87 6.96
C THR A 51 -6.72 8.33 7.31
N GLU A 52 -7.91 8.85 7.01
CA GLU A 52 -8.30 10.21 7.38
C GLU A 52 -8.45 10.33 8.90
N TYR A 53 -7.91 11.41 9.49
CA TYR A 53 -8.12 11.73 10.89
C TYR A 53 -8.73 13.14 11.01
N LYS A 54 -9.95 13.18 11.51
CA LYS A 54 -10.74 14.39 11.78
C LYS A 54 -11.03 14.47 13.27
N VAL A 55 -10.93 15.69 13.81
CA VAL A 55 -11.29 15.98 15.20
C VAL A 55 -12.45 16.96 15.18
N GLU A 56 -13.51 16.62 15.90
CA GLU A 56 -14.66 17.50 16.10
C GLU A 56 -14.43 18.35 17.37
N LEU A 57 -14.25 19.65 17.19
CA LEU A 57 -14.10 20.62 18.27
C LEU A 57 -15.35 21.52 18.29
N GLY A 58 -16.34 21.09 19.07
CA GLY A 58 -17.63 21.77 19.14
C GLY A 58 -18.36 21.75 17.80
N GLN A 59 -18.55 22.90 17.17
CA GLN A 59 -19.19 23.03 15.85
C GLN A 59 -18.20 23.06 14.67
N GLN A 60 -16.90 22.93 14.93
CA GLN A 60 -15.87 22.96 13.89
C GLN A 60 -15.23 21.58 13.74
N THR A 61 -15.20 21.09 12.50
CA THR A 61 -14.46 19.89 12.13
C THR A 61 -13.08 20.28 11.63
N LEU A 62 -12.04 19.93 12.38
CA LEU A 62 -10.66 20.15 11.97
C LEU A 62 -10.10 18.87 11.32
N LEU A 63 -9.66 18.99 10.08
CA LEU A 63 -8.99 17.92 9.37
C LEU A 63 -7.51 17.97 9.70
N ILE A 64 -7.06 17.07 10.59
CA ILE A 64 -5.66 16.97 11.01
C ILE A 64 -4.85 16.24 9.94
N ARG A 65 -5.48 15.28 9.26
CA ARG A 65 -4.82 14.36 8.34
C ARG A 65 -5.74 13.96 7.20
N LYS A 66 -5.26 14.18 5.97
CA LYS A 66 -5.97 13.75 4.76
C LYS A 66 -5.83 12.24 4.57
N GLY A 67 -6.93 11.59 4.23
CA GLY A 67 -6.94 10.21 3.74
C GLY A 67 -6.36 10.11 2.32
N LEU A 68 -6.42 8.90 1.73
CA LEU A 68 -6.06 8.67 0.34
C LEU A 68 -7.07 9.32 -0.62
N GLU A 69 -6.56 9.87 -1.71
CA GLU A 69 -7.32 10.51 -2.79
C GLU A 69 -6.99 9.84 -4.13
N VAL A 70 -7.92 9.89 -5.08
CA VAL A 70 -7.69 9.35 -6.43
C VAL A 70 -6.51 10.08 -7.06
N GLY A 71 -5.55 9.30 -7.56
CA GLY A 71 -4.32 9.80 -8.15
C GLY A 71 -3.11 9.77 -7.23
N ASP A 72 -3.29 9.53 -5.92
CA ASP A 72 -2.17 9.35 -4.99
C ASP A 72 -1.24 8.22 -5.45
N LYS A 73 0.07 8.49 -5.43
CA LYS A 73 1.11 7.49 -5.71
C LYS A 73 1.53 6.82 -4.41
N LEU A 74 1.63 5.50 -4.41
CA LEU A 74 1.91 4.68 -3.23
C LEU A 74 3.11 3.78 -3.46
N ILE A 75 3.85 3.50 -2.39
CA ILE A 75 4.81 2.38 -2.33
C ILE A 75 4.13 1.22 -1.64
N LEU A 76 4.19 0.04 -2.25
CA LEU A 76 3.65 -1.19 -1.70
C LEU A 76 4.74 -2.25 -1.59
N ILE A 77 4.62 -3.10 -0.58
CA ILE A 77 5.42 -4.31 -0.43
C ILE A 77 4.46 -5.50 -0.45
N ARG A 78 4.75 -6.49 -1.28
CA ARG A 78 4.04 -7.77 -1.23
C ARG A 78 4.51 -8.56 -0.02
N SER A 79 3.58 -9.12 0.76
CA SER A 79 3.95 -10.05 1.84
C SER A 79 4.35 -11.41 1.26
N ASP A 80 5.47 -11.96 1.72
CA ASP A 80 5.99 -13.23 1.22
C ASP A 80 5.01 -14.38 1.52
N GLY A 81 4.63 -15.11 0.47
CA GLY A 81 3.69 -16.23 0.57
C GLY A 81 2.20 -15.84 0.52
N GLY A 82 1.86 -14.56 0.38
CA GLY A 82 0.48 -14.07 0.35
C GLY A 82 0.04 -13.41 -0.98
N LEU A 83 -1.26 -13.11 -1.03
CA LEU A 83 -1.89 -12.19 -1.99
C LEU A 83 -2.05 -10.76 -1.42
N GLN A 84 -1.58 -10.53 -0.20
CA GLN A 84 -1.72 -9.25 0.49
C GLN A 84 -0.55 -8.31 0.15
N TYR A 85 -0.87 -7.03 0.12
CA TYR A 85 0.07 -5.95 -0.18
C TYR A 85 0.01 -4.92 0.94
N VAL A 86 1.15 -4.68 1.58
CA VAL A 86 1.29 -3.67 2.62
C VAL A 86 1.64 -2.35 1.97
N VAL A 87 0.81 -1.34 2.18
CA VAL A 87 1.14 0.02 1.75
C VAL A 87 2.15 0.60 2.73
N VAL A 88 3.32 0.99 2.25
CA VAL A 88 4.40 1.52 3.08
C VAL A 88 4.22 3.03 3.28
N GLY A 89 3.78 3.74 2.24
CA GLY A 89 3.60 5.18 2.31
C GLY A 89 3.14 5.80 0.99
N ARG A 90 2.81 7.09 1.07
CA ARG A 90 2.47 7.93 -0.07
C ARG A 90 3.72 8.66 -0.58
N LEU A 91 3.83 8.76 -1.90
CA LEU A 91 4.88 9.52 -2.57
C LEU A 91 4.36 10.89 -2.99
N ASN A 92 5.04 11.94 -2.54
CA ASN A 92 4.86 13.31 -3.03
C ASN A 92 5.99 13.58 -4.04
N LEU A 93 5.71 13.43 -5.34
CA LEU A 93 6.62 13.76 -6.44
C LEU A 93 6.00 14.88 -7.29
#